data_AF-A0A534RQQ1-F1
#
_entry.id   AF-A0A534RQQ1-F1
#
_cell.length_a   1.000
_cell.length_b   1.000
_cell.length_c   1.000
_cell.angle_alpha   90.00
_cell.angle_beta   90.00
_cell.angle_gamma   90.00
#
_symmetry.space_group_name_H-M   'P 1'
#
loop_
_entity.id
_entity.type
_entity.pdbx_description
1 polymer ?
#
loop_
_entity_poly.entity_id
_entity_poly.type
_entity_poly.pdbx_seq_one_letter_code
_entity_poly.pdbx_strand_id
1 'polypeptide(L)' 'AATPVPKARSRARVRHAVVTHRVKHGQTLTHIAHAHRVSVASLRNVNRLGKRSVLRPGQRLRIPVAENAT' A
#
# COMPACT_ATOMS: atom_id res chain seq x y z
N ALA A 1 38.27 16.01 -21.60
CA ALA A 1 37.74 16.60 -20.35
C ALA A 1 36.26 16.25 -20.22
N ALA A 2 35.85 15.82 -19.03
CA ALA A 2 34.48 15.67 -18.50
C ALA A 2 33.44 14.78 -19.24
N THR A 3 33.13 13.64 -18.62
CA THR A 3 31.84 12.92 -18.66
C THR A 3 30.67 13.84 -18.23
N PRO A 4 29.41 13.59 -18.64
CA PRO A 4 28.56 12.79 -17.76
C PRO A 4 27.58 11.83 -18.47
N VAL A 5 27.48 10.63 -17.88
CA VAL A 5 26.40 9.62 -17.91
C VAL A 5 25.00 10.07 -18.33
N PRO A 6 24.25 9.19 -19.05
CA PRO A 6 22.87 8.91 -18.71
C PRO A 6 22.82 7.51 -18.10
N LYS A 7 22.83 7.47 -16.76
CA LYS A 7 22.50 6.28 -15.98
C LYS A 7 21.01 6.02 -16.19
N ALA A 8 20.68 5.29 -17.27
CA ALA A 8 19.35 4.75 -17.51
C ALA A 8 19.06 3.70 -16.43
N ARG A 9 18.79 4.16 -15.20
CA ARG A 9 18.00 3.38 -14.26
C ARG A 9 16.64 3.25 -14.91
N SER A 10 16.41 2.09 -15.51
CA SER A 10 15.09 1.58 -15.84
C SER A 10 14.12 2.08 -14.78
N ARG A 11 13.22 3.00 -15.16
CA ARG A 11 12.11 3.40 -14.31
C ARG A 11 11.38 2.11 -13.98
N ALA A 12 11.62 1.56 -12.78
CA ALA A 12 10.94 0.38 -12.31
C ALA A 12 9.45 0.68 -12.48
N ARG A 13 8.80 -0.06 -13.38
CA ARG A 13 7.36 0.09 -13.61
C ARG A 13 6.72 -0.23 -12.26
N VAL A 14 6.27 0.80 -11.54
CA VAL A 14 5.57 0.60 -10.28
C VAL A 14 4.31 -0.19 -10.64
N ARG A 15 4.31 -1.48 -10.29
CA ARG A 15 3.14 -2.33 -10.51
C ARG A 15 2.18 -2.02 -9.39
N HIS A 16 1.07 -1.39 -9.74
CA HIS A 16 -0.04 -1.20 -8.83
C HIS A 16 -0.80 -2.53 -8.75
N ALA A 17 -0.57 -3.28 -7.68
CA ALA A 17 -1.33 -4.49 -7.39
C ALA A 17 -2.32 -4.21 -6.25
N VAL A 18 -3.49 -4.83 -6.31
CA VAL A 18 -4.49 -4.75 -5.23
C VAL A 18 -4.52 -6.10 -4.53
N VAL A 19 -4.04 -6.15 -3.30
CA VAL A 19 -4.07 -7.35 -2.47
C VAL A 19 -5.32 -7.31 -1.59
N THR A 20 -6.02 -8.44 -1.48
CA THR A 20 -7.13 -8.55 -0.53
C THR A 20 -6.62 -9.09 0.79
N HIS A 21 -6.74 -8.31 1.86
CA HIS A 21 -6.36 -8.69 3.21
C HIS A 21 -7.59 -8.94 4.07
N ARG A 22 -7.58 -10.03 4.84
CA ARG A 22 -8.62 -10.32 5.84
C ARG A 22 -8.15 -9.81 7.20
N VAL A 23 -8.86 -8.85 7.75
CA VAL A 23 -8.57 -8.26 9.06
C VAL A 23 -8.66 -9.35 10.13
N LYS A 24 -7.59 -9.50 10.92
CA LYS A 24 -7.56 -10.38 12.11
C LYS A 24 -7.95 -9.61 13.37
N HIS A 25 -8.30 -10.35 14.42
CA HIS A 25 -8.63 -9.74 15.72
C HIS A 25 -7.47 -8.87 16.22
N GLY A 26 -7.77 -7.65 16.67
CA GLY A 26 -6.77 -6.68 17.15
C GLY A 26 -5.97 -5.94 16.08
N GLN A 27 -6.21 -6.19 14.78
CA GLN A 27 -5.54 -5.42 13.72
C GLN A 27 -6.21 -4.06 13.51
N THR A 28 -5.37 -3.03 13.34
CA THR A 28 -5.81 -1.67 13.01
C THR A 28 -5.43 -1.30 11.58
N LEU A 29 -6.10 -0.27 11.04
CA LEU A 29 -5.78 0.28 9.72
C LEU A 29 -4.31 0.68 9.61
N THR A 30 -3.77 1.30 10.65
CA THR A 30 -2.37 1.72 10.73
C THR A 30 -1.42 0.54 10.66
N HIS A 31 -1.71 -0.53 11.39
CA HIS A 31 -0.86 -1.71 11.44
C HIS A 31 -0.83 -2.43 10.08
N ILE A 32 -2.00 -2.57 9.44
CA ILE A 32 -2.13 -3.17 8.10
C ILE A 32 -1.44 -2.29 7.06
N ALA A 33 -1.65 -0.98 7.09
CA ALA A 33 -1.04 -0.05 6.16
C ALA A 33 0.50 -0.11 6.23
N HIS A 34 1.06 -0.14 7.46
CA HIS A 34 2.49 -0.26 7.68
C HIS A 34 3.04 -1.60 7.19
N ALA A 35 2.38 -2.72 7.50
CA ALA A 35 2.78 -4.05 7.05
C ALA A 35 2.87 -4.16 5.52
N HIS A 36 1.98 -3.46 4.81
CA HIS A 36 1.93 -3.44 3.35
C HIS A 36 2.65 -2.24 2.71
N ARG A 37 3.35 -1.41 3.50
CA ARG A 37 4.02 -0.18 3.05
C ARG A 37 3.11 0.76 2.23
N VAL A 38 1.84 0.86 2.62
CA VAL A 38 0.87 1.77 2.02
C VAL A 38 0.46 2.86 3.00
N SER A 39 -0.05 3.98 2.49
CA SER A 39 -0.60 5.03 3.35
C SER A 39 -1.99 4.66 3.85
N VAL A 40 -2.28 4.96 5.12
CA VAL A 40 -3.62 4.77 5.72
C VAL A 40 -4.69 5.52 4.93
N ALA A 41 -4.38 6.72 4.43
CA ALA A 41 -5.30 7.50 3.60
C ALA A 41 -5.68 6.77 2.30
N SER A 42 -4.69 6.24 1.57
CA SER A 42 -4.92 5.47 0.34
C SER A 42 -5.70 4.19 0.62
N LEU A 43 -5.35 3.47 1.69
CA LEU A 43 -6.07 2.27 2.12
C LEU A 43 -7.53 2.58 2.44
N ARG A 44 -7.79 3.69 3.14
CA ARG A 44 -9.16 4.14 3.45
C ARG A 44 -9.91 4.57 2.20
N ASN A 45 -9.29 5.29 1.27
CA ASN A 45 -9.92 5.73 0.04
C ASN A 45 -10.39 4.54 -0.81
N VAL A 46 -9.52 3.55 -1.02
CA VAL A 46 -9.83 2.34 -1.81
C VAL A 46 -10.95 1.50 -1.17
N ASN A 47 -11.03 1.49 0.16
CA ASN A 47 -12.07 0.75 0.89
C ASN A 47 -13.28 1.60 1.29
N ARG A 48 -13.36 2.87 0.86
CA ARG A 48 -14.39 3.84 1.24
C ARG A 48 -14.60 3.94 2.76
N LEU A 49 -13.51 3.90 3.53
CA LEU A 49 -13.53 3.96 5.00
C LEU A 49 -13.39 5.41 5.50
N GLY A 50 -14.33 5.82 6.35
CA GLY A 50 -14.33 7.11 7.04
C GLY A 50 -13.24 7.22 8.12
N LYS A 51 -13.02 8.44 8.65
CA LYS A 51 -11.98 8.70 9.69
C LYS A 51 -12.29 7.96 10.99
N ARG A 52 -13.57 7.69 11.23
CA ARG A 52 -14.11 6.98 12.40
C ARG A 52 -14.49 5.53 12.10
N SER A 53 -14.18 5.02 10.89
CA SER A 53 -14.52 3.65 10.55
C SER A 53 -13.65 2.69 11.35
N VAL A 54 -14.30 1.85 12.15
CA VAL A 54 -13.65 0.79 12.92
C VAL A 54 -13.55 -0.45 12.05
N LEU A 55 -12.36 -1.07 12.03
CA LEU A 55 -12.16 -2.35 11.36
C LEU A 55 -12.75 -3.48 12.21
N ARG A 56 -13.52 -4.36 11.56
CA ARG A 56 -14.06 -5.55 12.20
C ARG A 56 -13.21 -6.78 11.85
N PRO A 57 -12.93 -7.68 12.80
CA PRO A 57 -12.32 -8.97 12.49
C PRO A 57 -13.13 -9.71 11.42
N GLY A 58 -12.45 -10.27 10.43
CA GLY A 58 -13.06 -10.94 9.28
C GLY A 58 -13.39 -10.01 8.10
N GLN A 59 -13.29 -8.70 8.26
CA GLN A 59 -13.50 -7.74 7.18
C GLN A 59 -12.44 -7.90 6.08
N ARG A 60 -12.87 -7.84 4.82
CA ARG A 60 -11.98 -7.85 3.65
C ARG A 60 -11.60 -6.42 3.29
N LEU A 61 -10.29 -6.16 3.24
CA LEU A 61 -9.71 -4.88 2.84
C LEU A 61 -8.94 -5.04 1.54
N ARG A 62 -9.17 -4.13 0.61
CA ARG A 62 -8.42 -3.95 -0.62
C ARG A 62 -7.22 -3.04 -0.37
N ILE A 63 -6.03 -3.60 -0.44
CA ILE A 63 -4.77 -2.90 -0.17
C ILE A 63 -4.10 -2.56 -1.50
N PRO A 64 -3.99 -1.28 -1.88
CA PRO A 64 -3.27 -0.86 -3.09
C PRO A 64 -1.76 -0.91 -2.83
N VAL A 65 -1.13 -2.06 -3.01
CA VAL A 65 0.33 -2.17 -2.90
C VAL A 65 0.97 -1.62 -4.16
N ALA A 66 1.79 -0.59 -3.99
CA ALA A 66 2.77 -0.21 -5.00
C ALA A 66 3.96 -1.14 -4.76
N GLU A 67 4.03 -2.23 -5.52
CA GLU A 67 5.20 -3.10 -5.47
C GLU A 67 6.36 -2.34 -6.09
N ASN A 68 7.11 -1.65 -5.23
CA ASN A 68 8.40 -1.12 -5.60
C ASN A 68 9.35 -2.30 -5.51
N ALA A 69 9.55 -2.97 -6.65
CA ALA A 69 10.46 -4.10 -6.80
C ALA A 69 11.76 -3.78 -6.05
N THR A 70 11.95 -4.46 -4.92
CA THR A 70 13.16 -4.39 -4.09
C THR A 70 13.95 -5.66 -4.36
#